data_AF-B4MW73-F1
#
_entry.id   AF-B4MW73-F1
#
_cell.length_a   1.000
_cell.length_b   1.000
_cell.length_c   1.000
_cell.angle_alpha   90.00
_cell.angle_beta   90.00
_cell.angle_gamma   90.00
#
_symmetry.space_group_name_H-M   'P 1'
#
loop_
_entity.id
_entity.type
_entity.pdbx_description
1 polymer ?
#
loop_
_entity_poly.entity_id
_entity_poly.type
_entity_poly.pdbx_seq_one_letter_code
_entity_poly.pdbx_strand_id
1 'polypeptide(L)'
;MLPLILLLLFSVSADAYTRGESLRELRKLMQQQDEQEALVNDFQTDVNLWAQSLEQFGQEFLHFVEHCRHLGSYCEQRKVQRRLRGLRHTYSQLRAQLEAVEVKYARRISNHEDFEPTLQAVEDVLKQYDETLRLVNMEIYKLVEQ
;
A
#
# COMPACT_ATOMS: atom_id res chain seq x y z
N MET A 1 32.25 -36.05 -57.14
CA MET A 1 33.24 -36.02 -56.06
C MET A 1 32.81 -34.99 -55.02
N LEU A 2 32.24 -35.44 -53.90
CA LEU A 2 32.16 -34.71 -52.61
C LEU A 2 33.52 -34.85 -51.91
N PRO A 3 33.84 -34.11 -50.82
CA PRO A 3 33.45 -32.75 -50.43
C PRO A 3 34.70 -31.91 -50.00
N LEU A 4 34.59 -30.58 -49.94
CA LEU A 4 35.55 -29.74 -49.19
C LEU A 4 34.81 -28.94 -48.13
N ILE A 5 34.19 -29.72 -47.23
CA ILE A 5 33.78 -29.33 -45.89
C ILE A 5 35.05 -29.37 -45.04
N LEU A 6 35.85 -28.29 -45.00
CA LEU A 6 36.98 -28.19 -44.06
C LEU A 6 37.58 -26.79 -43.92
N LEU A 7 36.74 -25.76 -43.70
CA LEU A 7 37.19 -24.48 -43.13
C LEU A 7 36.24 -23.99 -42.02
N LEU A 8 35.71 -24.92 -41.24
CA LEU A 8 35.52 -24.69 -39.81
C LEU A 8 36.78 -25.17 -39.14
N LEU A 9 37.54 -24.24 -38.57
CA LEU A 9 38.30 -24.32 -37.31
C LEU A 9 39.46 -23.31 -37.39
N PHE A 10 39.66 -22.61 -36.28
CA PHE A 10 40.73 -21.65 -35.96
C PHE A 10 40.47 -20.17 -36.26
N SER A 11 39.53 -19.60 -35.50
CA SER A 11 39.81 -18.41 -34.68
C SER A 11 38.83 -18.33 -33.50
N VAL A 12 38.75 -19.43 -32.73
CA VAL A 12 38.23 -19.38 -31.36
C VAL A 12 39.42 -19.07 -30.47
N SER A 13 39.52 -17.85 -29.95
CA SER A 13 40.17 -17.49 -28.67
C SER A 13 40.03 -15.97 -28.39
N ALA A 14 38.79 -15.46 -28.37
CA ALA A 14 38.47 -14.14 -27.79
C ALA A 14 37.00 -14.05 -27.29
N ASP A 15 36.10 -14.85 -27.84
CA ASP A 15 34.65 -14.80 -27.54
C ASP A 15 34.22 -15.39 -26.20
N ALA A 16 35.08 -16.13 -25.49
CA ALA A 16 34.71 -16.71 -24.19
C ALA A 16 34.64 -15.65 -23.08
N TYR A 17 35.47 -14.60 -23.18
CA TYR A 17 35.56 -13.54 -22.17
C TYR A 17 34.37 -12.57 -22.28
N THR A 18 34.06 -12.10 -23.49
CA THR A 18 32.94 -11.18 -23.76
C THR A 18 31.57 -11.84 -23.58
N ARG A 19 31.41 -13.12 -23.96
CA ARG A 19 30.17 -13.89 -23.74
C ARG A 19 29.94 -14.23 -22.26
N GLY A 20 31.02 -14.46 -21.50
CA GLY A 20 30.95 -14.66 -20.06
C GLY A 20 30.52 -13.39 -19.31
N GLU A 21 31.03 -12.23 -19.73
CA GLU A 21 30.61 -10.92 -19.21
C GLU A 21 29.17 -10.58 -19.60
N SER A 22 28.76 -10.80 -20.86
CA SER A 22 27.38 -10.53 -21.29
C SER A 22 26.34 -11.36 -20.54
N LEU A 23 26.64 -12.64 -20.26
CA LEU A 23 25.77 -13.50 -19.46
C LEU A 23 25.75 -13.11 -17.98
N ARG A 24 26.86 -12.57 -17.47
CA ARG A 24 26.94 -12.04 -16.10
C ARG A 24 26.11 -10.76 -15.95
N GLU A 25 26.17 -9.85 -16.91
CA GLU A 25 25.33 -8.65 -16.93
C GLU A 25 23.84 -9.01 -17.11
N LEU A 26 23.51 -9.95 -17.99
CA LEU A 26 22.14 -10.46 -18.11
C LEU A 26 21.62 -11.04 -16.79
N ARG A 27 22.44 -11.83 -16.08
CA ARG A 27 22.06 -12.38 -14.76
C ARG A 27 21.83 -11.28 -13.73
N LYS A 28 22.66 -10.23 -13.72
CA LYS A 28 22.45 -9.07 -12.83
C LYS A 28 21.14 -8.36 -13.13
N LEU A 29 20.83 -8.15 -14.42
CA LEU A 29 19.56 -7.55 -14.84
C LEU A 29 18.35 -8.40 -14.41
N MET A 30 18.42 -9.73 -14.59
CA MET A 30 17.38 -10.64 -14.10
C MET A 30 17.22 -10.55 -12.57
N GLN A 31 18.33 -10.56 -11.82
CA GLN A 31 18.27 -10.41 -10.36
C GLN A 31 17.67 -9.08 -9.91
N GLN A 32 18.01 -7.98 -10.58
CA GLN A 32 17.42 -6.67 -10.30
C GLN A 32 15.92 -6.65 -10.61
N GLN A 33 15.50 -7.34 -11.67
CA GLN A 33 14.09 -7.48 -12.01
C GLN A 33 13.33 -8.30 -10.96
N ASP A 34 13.88 -9.43 -10.52
CA ASP A 34 13.29 -10.27 -9.46
C ASP A 34 13.18 -9.50 -8.13
N GLU A 35 14.21 -8.73 -7.76
CA GLU A 35 14.21 -7.87 -6.57
C GLU A 35 13.16 -6.76 -6.67
N GLN A 36 12.99 -6.17 -7.85
CA GLN A 36 12.00 -5.14 -8.10
C GLN A 36 10.57 -5.70 -8.03
N GLU A 37 10.33 -6.90 -8.57
CA GLU A 37 9.03 -7.58 -8.50
C GLU A 37 8.68 -7.95 -7.04
N ALA A 38 9.65 -8.48 -6.29
CA ALA A 38 9.47 -8.77 -4.87
C ALA A 38 9.09 -7.51 -4.07
N LEU A 39 9.76 -6.39 -4.34
CA LEU A 39 9.49 -5.12 -3.67
C LEU A 39 8.08 -4.58 -3.98
N VAL A 40 7.59 -4.75 -5.22
CA VAL A 40 6.22 -4.37 -5.62
C VAL A 40 5.20 -5.26 -4.90
N ASN A 41 5.45 -6.56 -4.79
CA ASN A 41 4.59 -7.48 -4.05
C ASN A 41 4.52 -7.14 -2.55
N ASP A 42 5.65 -6.76 -1.95
CA ASP A 42 5.70 -6.30 -0.56
C ASP A 42 4.89 -5.01 -0.36
N PHE A 43 5.01 -4.04 -1.28
CA PHE A 43 4.21 -2.82 -1.26
C PHE A 43 2.71 -3.11 -1.33
N GLN A 44 2.29 -3.95 -2.28
CA GLN A 44 0.88 -4.34 -2.41
C GLN A 44 0.37 -5.02 -1.13
N THR A 45 1.19 -5.88 -0.52
CA THR A 45 0.86 -6.54 0.74
C THR A 45 0.66 -5.53 1.87
N ASP A 46 1.59 -4.59 2.04
CA ASP A 46 1.52 -3.57 3.10
C ASP A 46 0.30 -2.65 2.91
N VAL A 47 0.03 -2.20 1.68
CA VAL A 47 -1.15 -1.37 1.37
C VAL A 47 -2.45 -2.14 1.60
N ASN A 48 -2.51 -3.43 1.24
CA ASN A 48 -3.69 -4.25 1.47
C ASN A 48 -3.96 -4.45 2.96
N LEU A 49 -2.93 -4.68 3.77
CA LEU A 49 -3.06 -4.78 5.23
C LEU A 49 -3.54 -3.45 5.85
N TRP A 50 -3.00 -2.33 5.35
CA TRP A 50 -3.46 -1.01 5.74
C TRP A 50 -4.95 -0.80 5.37
N ALA A 51 -5.35 -1.18 4.15
CA ALA A 51 -6.72 -1.05 3.67
C ALA A 51 -7.72 -1.88 4.50
N GLN A 52 -7.34 -3.11 4.88
CA GLN A 52 -8.13 -3.94 5.80
C GLN A 52 -8.32 -3.27 7.17
N SER A 53 -7.26 -2.65 7.69
CA SER A 53 -7.32 -1.93 8.96
C SER A 53 -8.25 -0.71 8.88
N LEU A 54 -8.26 -0.02 7.74
CA LEU A 54 -9.18 1.07 7.47
C LEU A 54 -10.63 0.58 7.35
N GLU A 55 -10.87 -0.53 6.65
CA GLU A 55 -12.21 -1.12 6.53
C GLU A 55 -12.77 -1.50 7.89
N GLN A 56 -11.96 -2.17 8.73
CA GLN A 56 -12.35 -2.50 10.09
C GLN A 56 -12.70 -1.25 10.90
N PHE A 57 -11.87 -0.20 10.81
CA PHE A 57 -12.16 1.08 11.45
C PHE A 57 -13.50 1.67 10.99
N GLY A 58 -13.79 1.63 9.69
CA GLY A 58 -15.06 2.08 9.13
C GLY A 58 -16.26 1.31 9.66
N GLN A 59 -16.16 -0.02 9.74
CA GLN A 59 -17.20 -0.87 10.31
C GLN A 59 -17.44 -0.58 11.80
N GLU A 60 -16.37 -0.43 12.59
CA GLU A 60 -16.47 -0.06 14.01
C GLU A 60 -17.12 1.31 14.22
N PHE A 61 -16.81 2.25 13.32
CA PHE A 61 -17.38 3.59 13.33
C PHE A 61 -18.87 3.57 13.02
N LEU A 62 -19.27 2.91 11.92
CA LEU A 62 -20.66 2.78 11.51
C LEU A 62 -21.51 2.09 12.58
N HIS A 63 -21.03 0.96 13.11
CA HIS A 63 -21.73 0.23 14.16
C HIS A 63 -21.95 1.11 15.41
N PHE A 64 -20.95 1.91 15.80
CA PHE A 64 -21.09 2.85 16.90
C PHE A 64 -22.17 3.93 16.63
N VAL A 65 -22.16 4.53 15.45
CA VAL A 65 -23.14 5.55 15.05
C VAL A 65 -24.55 4.95 15.01
N GLU A 66 -24.71 3.77 14.41
CA GLU A 66 -26.01 3.08 14.34
C GLU A 66 -26.55 2.71 15.72
N HIS A 67 -25.68 2.22 16.61
CA HIS A 67 -26.05 1.91 17.98
C HIS A 67 -26.61 3.14 18.72
N CYS A 68 -25.93 4.28 18.61
CA CYS A 68 -26.38 5.52 19.27
C CYS A 68 -27.57 6.20 18.58
N ARG A 69 -27.87 5.84 17.34
CA ARG A 69 -29.06 6.35 16.62
C ARG A 69 -30.33 5.55 16.94
N HIS A 70 -30.22 4.44 17.65
CA HIS A 70 -31.39 3.63 17.99
C HIS A 70 -32.15 4.24 19.16
N LEU A 71 -33.48 4.38 19.04
CA LEU A 71 -34.34 4.87 20.11
C LEU A 71 -34.22 3.95 21.34
N GLY A 72 -34.03 4.55 22.52
CA GLY A 72 -33.80 3.81 23.76
C GLY A 72 -32.36 3.32 23.96
N SER A 73 -31.42 3.68 23.07
CA SER A 73 -29.99 3.49 23.32
C SER A 73 -29.50 4.44 24.43
N TYR A 74 -28.71 3.92 25.36
CA TYR A 74 -28.14 4.72 26.45
C TYR A 74 -26.81 5.37 26.04
N CYS A 75 -26.86 6.20 24.99
CA CYS A 75 -25.68 6.94 24.51
C CYS A 75 -25.50 8.27 25.24
N GLU A 76 -24.96 8.19 26.46
CA GLU A 76 -24.56 9.39 27.22
C GLU A 76 -23.48 10.20 26.50
N GLN A 77 -23.60 11.54 26.52
CA GLN A 77 -22.67 12.47 25.88
C GLN A 77 -21.20 12.17 26.17
N ARG A 78 -20.88 11.89 27.44
CA ARG A 78 -19.50 11.63 27.89
C ARG A 78 -18.94 10.34 27.28
N LYS A 79 -19.76 9.30 27.14
CA LYS A 79 -19.38 8.01 26.55
C LYS A 79 -19.15 8.16 25.05
N VAL A 80 -20.06 8.86 24.36
CA VAL A 80 -19.97 9.16 22.93
C VAL A 80 -18.69 9.96 22.62
N GLN A 81 -18.43 11.04 23.36
CA GLN A 81 -17.21 11.84 23.19
C GLN A 81 -15.93 11.02 23.44
N ARG A 82 -15.94 10.12 24.44
CA ARG A 82 -14.78 9.26 24.71
C ARG A 82 -14.54 8.29 23.56
N ARG A 83 -15.60 7.69 23.02
CA ARG A 83 -15.49 6.78 21.87
C ARG A 83 -14.99 7.50 20.62
N LEU A 84 -15.51 8.70 20.33
CA LEU A 84 -15.01 9.52 19.22
C LEU A 84 -13.55 9.92 19.37
N ARG A 85 -13.08 10.25 20.59
CA ARG A 85 -11.65 10.49 20.82
C ARG A 85 -10.81 9.25 20.50
N GLY A 86 -11.29 8.06 20.87
CA GLY A 86 -10.65 6.80 20.50
C GLY A 86 -10.59 6.60 18.98
N LEU A 87 -11.71 6.81 18.30
CA LEU A 87 -11.80 6.70 16.84
C LEU A 87 -10.85 7.68 16.11
N ARG A 88 -10.75 8.93 16.57
CA ARG A 88 -9.79 9.90 16.03
C ARG A 88 -8.33 9.47 16.25
N HIS A 89 -8.04 8.84 17.39
CA HIS A 89 -6.72 8.29 17.64
C HIS A 89 -6.39 7.16 16.68
N THR A 90 -7.30 6.20 16.49
CA THR A 90 -7.15 5.11 15.51
C THR A 90 -6.98 5.63 14.08
N TYR A 91 -7.78 6.62 13.68
CA TYR A 91 -7.61 7.29 12.39
C TYR A 91 -6.21 7.91 12.23
N SER A 92 -5.72 8.59 13.27
CA SER A 92 -4.37 9.19 13.25
C SER A 92 -3.28 8.12 13.12
N GLN A 93 -3.48 6.94 13.73
CA GLN A 93 -2.57 5.79 13.58
C GLN A 93 -2.59 5.24 12.15
N LEU A 94 -3.76 5.07 11.55
CA LEU A 94 -3.89 4.62 10.15
C LEU A 94 -3.18 5.58 9.20
N ARG A 95 -3.32 6.89 9.41
CA ARG A 95 -2.59 7.89 8.63
C ARG A 95 -1.07 7.76 8.78
N ALA A 96 -0.57 7.64 10.01
CA ALA A 96 0.86 7.45 10.25
C ALA A 96 1.40 6.14 9.66
N GLN A 97 0.60 5.07 9.66
CA GLN A 97 0.97 3.81 9.01
C GLN A 97 1.09 3.97 7.50
N LEU A 98 0.17 4.70 6.87
CA LEU A 98 0.27 5.00 5.44
C LEU A 98 1.53 5.81 5.11
N GLU A 99 1.80 6.87 5.87
CA GLU A 99 3.02 7.68 5.71
C GLU A 99 4.28 6.81 5.84
N ALA A 100 4.27 5.83 6.76
CA ALA A 100 5.36 4.87 6.90
C ALA A 100 5.50 3.94 5.68
N VAL A 101 4.40 3.49 5.08
CA VAL A 101 4.40 2.72 3.83
C VAL A 101 4.99 3.56 2.71
N GLU A 102 4.51 4.78 2.51
CA GLU A 102 5.02 5.70 1.49
C GLU A 102 6.54 5.90 1.63
N VAL A 103 7.01 6.27 2.84
CA VAL A 103 8.44 6.47 3.10
C VAL A 103 9.27 5.20 2.87
N LYS A 104 8.72 4.01 3.20
CA LYS A 104 9.40 2.73 3.01
C LYS A 104 9.68 2.46 1.52
N TYR A 105 8.78 2.86 0.62
CA TYR A 105 8.83 2.49 -0.80
C TYR A 105 9.22 3.63 -1.76
N ALA A 106 9.05 4.90 -1.38
CA ALA A 106 9.24 6.09 -2.24
C ALA A 106 10.63 6.22 -2.89
N ARG A 107 11.67 5.58 -2.35
CA ARG A 107 13.04 5.60 -2.91
C ARG A 107 13.52 4.24 -3.42
N ARG A 108 12.71 3.19 -3.24
CA ARG A 108 13.11 1.81 -3.51
C ARG A 108 12.45 1.29 -4.79
N ILE A 109 11.23 1.72 -5.07
CA ILE A 109 10.54 1.34 -6.30
C ILE A 109 11.00 2.32 -7.39
N SER A 110 11.72 1.79 -8.38
CA SER A 110 12.33 2.58 -9.46
C SER A 110 11.30 3.12 -10.46
N ASN A 111 10.12 2.50 -10.54
CA ASN A 111 9.06 2.82 -11.48
C ASN A 111 7.86 3.45 -10.74
N HIS A 112 7.85 4.78 -10.63
CA HIS A 112 6.83 5.56 -9.90
C HIS A 112 5.40 5.37 -10.44
N GLU A 113 5.26 5.08 -11.74
CA GLU A 113 3.96 4.94 -12.40
C GLU A 113 3.10 3.78 -11.86
N ASP A 114 3.72 2.76 -11.25
CA ASP A 114 3.01 1.55 -10.80
C ASP A 114 2.36 1.70 -9.42
N PHE A 115 2.76 2.70 -8.61
CA PHE A 115 2.28 2.84 -7.22
C PHE A 115 1.75 4.22 -6.84
N GLU A 116 2.15 5.29 -7.54
CA GLU A 116 1.62 6.64 -7.32
C GLU A 116 0.08 6.69 -7.37
N PRO A 117 -0.61 6.02 -8.33
CA PRO A 117 -2.07 6.02 -8.38
C PRO A 117 -2.71 5.33 -7.18
N THR A 118 -2.08 4.28 -6.66
CA THR A 118 -2.55 3.54 -5.49
C THR A 118 -2.42 4.39 -4.24
N LEU A 119 -1.27 5.05 -4.04
CA LEU A 119 -1.07 5.98 -2.94
C LEU A 119 -2.06 7.14 -3.00
N GLN A 120 -2.27 7.72 -4.18
CA GLN A 120 -3.23 8.81 -4.38
C GLN A 120 -4.66 8.39 -4.03
N ALA A 121 -5.09 7.22 -4.50
CA ALA A 121 -6.42 6.68 -4.18
C ALA A 121 -6.60 6.48 -2.66
N VAL A 122 -5.56 5.97 -2.01
CA VAL A 122 -5.52 5.73 -0.57
C VAL A 122 -5.59 7.05 0.23
N GLU A 123 -4.85 8.07 -0.17
CA GLU A 123 -4.94 9.41 0.43
C GLU A 123 -6.34 10.01 0.29
N ASP A 124 -6.97 9.86 -0.87
CA ASP A 124 -8.30 10.40 -1.12
C ASP A 124 -9.37 9.71 -0.25
N VAL A 125 -9.24 8.40 -0.03
CA VAL A 125 -10.08 7.68 0.94
C VAL A 125 -9.85 8.22 2.35
N LEU A 126 -8.61 8.47 2.78
CA LEU A 126 -8.33 9.05 4.10
C LEU A 126 -8.93 10.44 4.27
N LYS A 127 -8.95 11.28 3.22
CA LYS A 127 -9.62 12.59 3.25
C LYS A 127 -11.13 12.44 3.47
N GLN A 128 -11.78 11.50 2.77
CA GLN A 128 -13.21 11.23 2.96
C GLN A 128 -13.54 10.80 4.41
N TYR A 129 -12.67 10.00 5.03
CA TYR A 129 -12.82 9.62 6.44
C TYR A 129 -12.62 10.80 7.39
N ASP A 130 -11.67 11.71 7.13
CA ASP A 130 -11.47 12.92 7.94
C ASP A 130 -12.71 13.83 7.89
N GLU A 131 -13.24 14.04 6.70
CA GLU A 131 -14.47 14.81 6.48
C GLU A 131 -15.66 14.19 7.23
N THR A 132 -15.82 12.87 7.14
CA THR A 132 -16.87 12.13 7.84
C THR A 132 -16.73 12.25 9.35
N LEU A 133 -15.53 12.08 9.89
CA LEU A 133 -15.26 12.25 11.32
C LEU A 133 -15.54 13.68 11.79
N ARG A 134 -15.21 14.68 10.97
CA ARG A 134 -15.49 16.08 11.26
C ARG A 134 -16.99 16.35 11.29
N LEU A 135 -17.75 15.83 10.32
CA LEU A 135 -19.21 15.94 10.27
C LEU A 135 -19.86 15.32 11.51
N VAL A 136 -19.48 14.08 11.86
CA VAL A 136 -20.01 13.40 13.05
C VAL A 136 -19.63 14.13 14.34
N ASN A 137 -18.44 14.71 14.41
CA ASN A 137 -18.04 15.50 15.58
C ASN A 137 -18.84 16.80 15.71
N MET A 138 -19.23 17.45 14.61
CA MET A 138 -20.11 18.62 14.64
C MET A 138 -21.54 18.25 15.04
N GLU A 139 -22.00 17.09 14.58
CA GLU A 139 -23.38 16.61 14.77
C GLU A 139 -23.55 15.68 15.97
N ILE A 140 -22.55 15.60 16.84
CA ILE A 140 -22.51 14.67 17.97
C ILE A 140 -23.68 14.84 18.94
N TYR A 141 -24.21 16.06 19.06
CA TYR A 141 -25.35 16.36 19.92
C TYR A 141 -26.63 15.63 19.44
N LYS A 142 -26.81 15.48 18.12
CA LYS A 142 -27.92 14.71 17.52
C LYS A 142 -27.85 13.21 17.80
N LEU A 143 -26.68 12.69 18.17
CA LEU A 143 -26.48 11.29 18.57
C LEU A 143 -26.74 11.06 20.06
N VAL A 144 -26.92 12.11 20.85
CA VAL A 144 -27.03 12.05 22.31
C VAL A 144 -28.39 12.54 22.81
N GLU A 145 -29.07 13.42 22.07
CA GLU A 145 -30.38 13.99 22.44
C GLU A 145 -31.60 13.17 21.96
N GLN A 146 -31.45 11.86 21.76
CA GLN A 146 -32.54 10.99 21.25
C GLN A 146 -33.48 10.47 22.34
#